data_AF-A0A7V2KVE8-F1
#
_entry.id   AF-A0A7V2KVE8-F1
#
_cell.length_a   1.000
_cell.length_b   1.000
_cell.length_c   1.000
_cell.angle_alpha   90.00
_cell.angle_beta   90.00
_cell.angle_gamma   90.00
#
_symmetry.space_group_name_H-M   'P 1'
#
loop_
_entity.id
_entity.type
_entity.pdbx_description
1 polymer ?
#
loop_
_entity_poly.entity_id
_entity_poly.type
_entity_poly.pdbx_seq_one_letter_code
_entity_poly.pdbx_strand_id
1 'polypeptide(L)' 'MDRQPDSEETRQERREKKLRKKRERIRKHGRSLASIYRDAILKRLRGKRRAEQ' A
#
# COMPACT_ATOMS: atom_id res chain seq x y z
N MET A 1 -9.76 -11.46 -42.36
CA MET A 1 -10.03 -11.52 -40.91
C MET A 1 -8.68 -11.57 -40.22
N ASP A 2 -8.12 -10.40 -39.92
CA ASP A 2 -6.79 -10.27 -39.34
C ASP A 2 -6.79 -10.79 -37.90
N ARG A 3 -6.28 -12.00 -37.70
CA ARG A 3 -6.02 -12.54 -36.37
C ARG A 3 -4.75 -11.85 -35.85
N GLN A 4 -4.92 -10.74 -35.14
CA GLN A 4 -3.88 -10.12 -34.33
C GLN A 4 -3.30 -11.19 -33.40
N PRO A 5 -1.98 -11.45 -33.40
CA PRO A 5 -1.38 -12.39 -32.46
C PRO A 5 -1.31 -11.73 -31.08
N ASP A 6 -2.39 -11.87 -30.31
CA ASP A 6 -2.50 -11.45 -28.92
C ASP A 6 -1.58 -12.27 -27.97
N SER A 7 -0.28 -12.46 -28.25
CA SER A 7 0.54 -13.25 -27.31
C SER A 7 2.07 -13.25 -27.40
N GLU A 8 2.76 -12.32 -28.07
CA GLU A 8 4.24 -12.30 -28.01
C GLU A 8 4.81 -11.40 -26.91
N GLU A 9 4.19 -11.41 -25.72
CA GLU A 9 4.82 -10.82 -24.54
C GLU A 9 6.15 -11.53 -24.27
N THR A 10 7.24 -10.78 -24.40
CA THR A 10 8.60 -11.30 -24.19
C THR A 10 8.79 -11.72 -22.74
N ARG A 11 9.72 -12.65 -22.47
CA ARG A 11 10.03 -13.08 -21.10
C ARG A 11 10.39 -11.90 -20.18
N GLN A 12 10.96 -10.83 -20.74
CA GLN A 12 11.35 -9.62 -20.02
C GLN A 12 10.11 -8.83 -19.55
N GLU A 13 9.16 -8.58 -20.44
CA GLU A 13 7.90 -7.87 -20.11
C GLU A 13 7.11 -8.61 -19.03
N ARG A 14 7.04 -9.94 -19.10
CA ARG A 14 6.40 -10.76 -18.05
C ARG A 14 7.10 -10.58 -16.70
N ARG A 15 8.42 -10.45 -16.69
CA ARG A 15 9.23 -10.26 -15.47
C ARG A 15 8.99 -8.87 -14.87
N GLU A 16 8.92 -7.84 -15.70
CA GLU A 16 8.61 -6.47 -15.26
C GLU A 16 7.20 -6.34 -14.72
N LYS A 17 6.20 -6.92 -15.40
CA LYS A 17 4.81 -6.99 -14.92
C LYS A 17 4.72 -7.67 -13.56
N LYS A 18 5.46 -8.77 -13.36
CA LYS A 18 5.54 -9.47 -12.05
C LYS A 18 6.21 -8.61 -10.97
N LEU A 19 7.31 -7.92 -11.28
CA LEU A 19 8.00 -7.03 -10.35
C LEU A 19 7.13 -5.83 -9.93
N ARG A 20 6.41 -5.22 -10.87
CA ARG A 20 5.47 -4.12 -10.60
C ARG A 20 4.34 -4.57 -9.67
N LYS A 21 3.66 -5.68 -10.00
CA LYS A 21 2.62 -6.29 -9.15
C LYS A 21 3.15 -6.67 -7.76
N LYS A 22 4.40 -7.12 -7.65
CA LYS A 22 5.05 -7.41 -6.35
C LYS A 22 5.26 -6.13 -5.53
N ARG A 23 5.72 -5.03 -6.14
CA ARG A 23 5.89 -3.72 -5.47
C ARG A 23 4.54 -3.12 -5.03
N GLU A 24 3.49 -3.31 -5.82
CA GLU A 24 2.12 -2.89 -5.48
C GLU A 24 1.52 -3.73 -4.35
N ARG A 25 1.78 -5.06 -4.35
CA ARG A 25 1.27 -6.01 -3.36
C ARG A 25 2.04 -5.98 -2.03
N ILE A 26 3.31 -5.58 -2.05
CA ILE A 26 4.00 -5.19 -0.81
C ILE A 26 3.15 -4.08 -0.22
N ARG A 27 2.52 -4.37 0.93
CA ARG A 27 1.97 -3.32 1.78
C ARG A 27 3.14 -2.37 2.02
N LYS A 28 3.11 -1.22 1.35
CA LYS A 28 4.06 -0.12 1.56
C LYS A 28 4.09 0.35 3.02
N HIS A 29 3.22 -0.21 3.86
CA HIS A 29 2.84 0.28 5.16
C HIS A 29 2.75 -0.88 6.17
N GLY A 30 3.79 -1.02 7.00
CA GLY A 30 3.51 -0.97 8.43
C GLY A 30 3.06 0.46 8.77
N ARG A 31 2.27 0.67 9.84
CA ARG A 31 2.01 2.04 10.30
C ARG A 31 3.36 2.73 10.47
N SER A 32 3.58 3.84 9.78
CA SER A 32 4.82 4.60 9.99
C SER A 32 4.90 5.02 11.45
N LEU A 33 6.11 5.14 11.99
CA LEU A 33 6.35 5.62 13.35
C LEU A 33 5.58 6.92 13.64
N ALA A 34 5.54 7.83 12.66
CA ALA A 34 4.74 9.05 12.71
C ALA A 34 3.23 8.78 12.83
N SER A 35 2.68 7.81 12.09
CA SER A 35 1.27 7.44 12.21
C SER A 35 0.95 6.83 13.57
N ILE A 36 1.82 5.98 14.10
CA ILE A 36 1.67 5.37 15.44
C ILE A 36 1.68 6.47 16.52
N TYR A 37 2.63 7.40 16.42
CA TYR A 37 2.78 8.51 17.36
C TYR A 37 1.57 9.46 17.33
N ARG A 38 1.07 9.81 16.13
CA ARG A 38 -0.16 10.60 15.98
C ARG A 38 -1.37 9.90 16.62
N ASP A 39 -1.57 8.61 16.35
CA ASP A 39 -2.67 7.83 16.94
C ASP A 39 -2.58 7.82 18.48
N ALA A 40 -1.37 7.69 19.03
CA ALA A 40 -1.13 7.70 20.47
C ALA A 40 -1.44 9.07 21.12
N ILE A 41 -1.01 10.18 20.52
CA ILE A 41 -1.33 11.53 21.00
C ILE A 41 -2.84 11.75 20.96
N LEU A 42 -3.49 11.44 19.84
CA LEU A 42 -4.94 11.62 19.70
C LEU A 42 -5.73 10.79 20.72
N LYS A 43 -5.29 9.56 21.01
CA LYS A 43 -5.90 8.72 22.06
C LYS A 43 -5.75 9.38 23.44
N ARG A 44 -4.57 9.92 23.76
CA ARG A 44 -4.31 10.61 25.04
C ARG A 44 -5.15 11.87 25.20
N LEU A 45 -5.29 12.67 24.15
CA LEU A 45 -6.08 13.90 24.17
C LEU A 45 -7.60 13.63 24.29
N ARG A 46 -8.11 12.61 23.58
CA ARG A 46 -9.51 12.18 23.71
C ARG A 46 -9.84 11.69 25.13
N GLY A 47 -8.89 11.04 25.80
CA GLY A 47 -9.04 10.60 27.19
C GLY A 47 -9.22 11.77 28.16
N LYS A 48 -8.50 12.88 27.96
CA LYS A 48 -8.59 14.08 28.82
C LYS A 48 -9.94 14.81 28.69
N ARG A 49 -10.43 14.99 27.45
CA ARG A 49 -11.72 15.67 27.20
C ARG A 49 -12.94 14.91 27.77
N ARG A 50 -12.81 13.60 28.01
CA ARG A 50 -13.83 12.78 28.67
C ARG A 50 -13.73 12.78 30.20
N ALA A 51 -12.59 13.19 30.75
CA ALA A 51 -12.38 13.31 32.20
C ALA A 51 -12.75 14.70 32.74
N GLU A 52 -12.90 15.69 31.84
CA GLU A 52 -13.28 17.08 32.15
C GLU A 52 -14.78 17.37 31.90
N GLN A 53 -15.55 16.40 31.42
CA GLN A 53 -17.03 16.43 31.31
C GLN A 53 -17.63 15.61 32.46
#